data_AF-A0A832WJR8-F1
#
_entry.id   AF-A0A832WJR8-F1
#
_cell.length_a   1.000
_cell.length_b   1.000
_cell.length_c   1.000
_cell.angle_alpha   90.00
_cell.angle_beta   90.00
_cell.angle_gamma   90.00
#
_symmetry.space_group_name_H-M   'P 1'
#
loop_
_entity.id
_entity.type
_entity.pdbx_description
1 polymer ?
#
loop_
_entity_poly.entity_id
_entity_poly.type
_entity_poly.pdbx_seq_one_letter_code
_entity_poly.pdbx_strand_id
1 'polypeptide(L)'
;MASLYYLDRFMPSPCYAVDVKCALELARRMVSFCKPVRICVWPGDAPEVIEVFCEGGPSLKLMREASPSLLAEYYAGEKDCFEPEM
;
A
#
# COMPACT_ATOMS: atom_id res chain seq x y z
N MET A 1 7.11 -12.93 0.71
CA MET A 1 5.67 -12.61 0.84
C MET A 1 5.58 -11.24 1.47
N ALA A 2 4.82 -10.35 0.86
CA ALA A 2 4.56 -9.02 1.39
C ALA A 2 3.66 -9.08 2.63
N SER A 3 3.52 -7.95 3.31
CA SER A 3 2.62 -7.73 4.44
C SER A 3 1.65 -6.60 4.11
N LEU A 4 0.47 -6.65 4.71
CA LEU A 4 -0.54 -5.63 4.57
C LEU A 4 -0.63 -4.81 5.85
N TYR A 5 -0.78 -3.49 5.74
CA TYR A 5 -1.15 -2.63 6.86
C TYR A 5 -2.43 -1.86 6.53
N TYR A 6 -3.47 -2.05 7.34
CA TYR A 6 -4.76 -1.41 7.19
C TYR A 6 -5.46 -1.30 8.55
N LEU A 7 -6.07 -0.14 8.83
CA LEU A 7 -6.70 0.18 10.12
C LEU A 7 -5.82 -0.15 11.33
N ASP A 8 -4.57 0.30 11.27
CA ASP A 8 -3.57 0.13 12.32
C ASP A 8 -3.23 -1.31 12.69
N ARG A 9 -3.39 -2.23 11.73
CA ARG A 9 -3.07 -3.64 11.90
C ARG A 9 -2.24 -4.17 10.76
N PHE A 10 -1.22 -4.94 11.11
CA PHE A 10 -0.51 -5.80 10.17
C PHE A 10 -1.32 -7.06 9.91
N MET A 11 -1.46 -7.42 8.63
CA MET A 11 -2.16 -8.60 8.17
C MET A 11 -1.33 -9.35 7.13
N PRO A 12 -1.52 -10.67 6.98
CA PRO A 12 -0.92 -11.43 5.90
C PRO A 12 -1.38 -10.88 4.55
N SER A 13 -0.45 -10.70 3.61
CA SER A 13 -0.78 -10.39 2.22
C SER A 13 -0.62 -11.64 1.35
N PRO A 14 -1.54 -11.90 0.41
CA PRO A 14 -1.33 -12.92 -0.63
C PRO A 14 -0.35 -12.47 -1.71
N CYS A 15 0.13 -11.22 -1.69
CA CYS A 15 1.11 -10.73 -2.65
C CYS A 15 2.51 -11.32 -2.37
N TYR A 16 3.15 -11.87 -3.40
CA TYR A 16 4.52 -12.39 -3.28
C TYR A 16 5.57 -11.27 -3.09
N ALA A 17 5.33 -10.13 -3.75
CA ALA A 17 6.16 -8.93 -3.74
C ALA A 17 5.30 -7.67 -3.54
N VAL A 18 5.94 -6.53 -3.30
CA VAL A 18 5.30 -5.22 -3.24
C VAL A 18 5.15 -4.70 -4.67
N ASP A 19 3.92 -4.74 -5.17
CA ASP A 19 3.59 -4.40 -6.55
C ASP A 19 2.27 -3.61 -6.58
N VAL A 20 2.19 -2.63 -7.49
CA VAL A 20 1.05 -1.71 -7.60
C VAL A 20 -0.22 -2.46 -7.98
N LYS A 21 -0.12 -3.41 -8.91
CA LYS A 21 -1.28 -4.20 -9.35
C LYS A 21 -1.86 -5.02 -8.19
N CYS A 22 -1.00 -5.70 -7.44
CA CYS A 22 -1.43 -6.49 -6.29
C CYS A 22 -1.99 -5.62 -5.16
N ALA A 23 -1.38 -4.45 -4.88
CA ALA A 23 -1.90 -3.49 -3.91
C ALA A 23 -3.31 -3.00 -4.27
N LEU A 24 -3.55 -2.69 -5.55
CA LEU A 24 -4.88 -2.29 -6.04
C LEU A 24 -5.91 -3.41 -5.96
N GLU A 25 -5.53 -4.65 -6.33
CA GLU A 25 -6.42 -5.81 -6.18
C GLU A 25 -6.79 -6.05 -4.71
N LEU A 26 -5.85 -5.91 -3.79
CA LEU A 26 -6.12 -6.00 -2.36
C LEU A 26 -7.03 -4.89 -1.86
N ALA A 27 -6.77 -3.65 -2.26
CA ALA A 27 -7.62 -2.52 -1.90
C ALA A 27 -9.07 -2.76 -2.34
N ARG A 28 -9.28 -3.20 -3.59
CA ARG A 28 -10.62 -3.52 -4.14
C ARG A 28 -11.31 -4.70 -3.43
N ARG A 29 -10.54 -5.69 -2.94
CA ARG A 29 -11.08 -6.90 -2.30
C ARG A 29 -11.34 -6.74 -0.80
N MET A 30 -10.44 -6.07 -0.08
CA MET A 30 -10.45 -6.03 1.39
C MET A 30 -11.18 -4.82 1.93
N VAL A 31 -11.07 -3.68 1.25
CA VAL A 31 -11.79 -2.48 1.63
C VAL A 31 -13.06 -2.47 0.79
N SER A 32 -14.16 -2.95 1.41
CA SER A 32 -15.48 -2.87 0.79
C SER A 32 -15.72 -1.42 0.36
N PHE A 33 -15.95 -1.20 -0.94
CA PHE A 33 -16.10 0.12 -1.57
C PHE A 33 -14.82 0.96 -1.76
N CYS A 34 -13.61 0.39 -1.67
CA CYS A 34 -12.44 1.15 -2.08
C CYS A 34 -12.48 1.44 -3.58
N LYS A 35 -12.65 2.73 -3.88
CA LYS A 35 -12.34 3.34 -5.16
C LYS A 35 -10.98 4.02 -5.01
N PRO A 36 -9.89 3.43 -5.51
CA PRO A 36 -8.57 4.04 -5.45
C PRO A 36 -8.60 5.41 -6.12
N VAL A 37 -8.10 6.44 -5.42
CA VAL A 37 -8.01 7.83 -5.95
C VAL A 37 -6.57 8.30 -6.05
N ARG A 38 -5.65 7.67 -5.31
CA ARG A 38 -4.23 7.99 -5.33
C ARG A 38 -3.43 6.78 -4.89
N ILE A 39 -2.29 6.57 -5.52
CA ILE A 39 -1.29 5.59 -5.12
C ILE A 39 -0.03 6.36 -4.79
N CYS A 40 0.63 6.03 -3.69
CA CYS A 40 1.97 6.53 -3.37
C CYS A 40 2.92 5.34 -3.24
N VAL A 41 4.06 5.42 -3.91
CA VAL A 41 5.11 4.41 -3.93
C VAL A 41 6.32 4.98 -3.22
N TRP A 42 6.94 4.19 -2.34
CA TRP A 42 8.25 4.53 -1.83
C TRP A 42 9.31 4.16 -2.88
N PRO A 43 10.01 5.13 -3.49
CA PRO A 43 11.00 4.87 -4.54
C PRO A 43 12.16 3.98 -4.11
N GLY A 44 12.62 3.14 -5.03
CA GLY A 44 13.77 2.23 -4.90
C GLY A 44 13.84 1.29 -6.11
N ASP A 45 14.94 0.53 -6.23
CA ASP A 45 15.09 -0.50 -7.29
C ASP A 45 13.97 -1.55 -7.25
N ALA A 46 13.41 -1.77 -6.07
CA ALA A 46 12.14 -2.45 -5.86
C ALA A 46 11.32 -1.66 -4.82
N PRO A 47 10.00 -1.45 -5.02
CA PRO A 47 9.17 -0.79 -4.03
C PRO A 47 9.18 -1.52 -2.68
N GLU A 48 9.32 -0.78 -1.58
CA GLU A 48 9.22 -1.38 -0.23
C GLU A 48 7.85 -1.18 0.40
N VAL A 49 7.18 -0.07 0.04
CA VAL A 49 5.84 0.28 0.51
C VAL A 49 5.05 0.91 -0.63
N ILE A 50 3.81 0.46 -0.80
CA ILE A 50 2.81 1.07 -1.67
C ILE A 50 1.59 1.39 -0.83
N GLU A 51 1.17 2.65 -0.81
CA GLU A 51 -0.06 3.09 -0.17
C GLU A 51 -1.13 3.41 -1.20
N VAL A 52 -2.26 2.73 -1.10
CA VAL A 52 -3.45 2.97 -1.89
C VAL A 52 -4.43 3.78 -1.05
N PHE A 53 -4.72 5.00 -1.48
CA PHE A 53 -5.74 5.86 -0.90
C PHE A 53 -7.07 5.62 -1.60
N CYS A 54 -8.11 5.34 -0.82
CA CYS A 54 -9.47 5.14 -1.31
C CYS A 54 -10.30 6.40 -1.10
N GLU A 55 -11.29 6.62 -1.97
CA GLU A 55 -12.34 7.61 -1.76
C GLU A 55 -12.98 7.44 -0.37
N GLY A 56 -13.24 8.54 0.34
CA GLY A 56 -13.81 8.53 1.69
C GLY A 56 -12.78 8.45 2.83
N GLY A 57 -11.48 8.42 2.52
CA GLY A 57 -10.40 8.56 3.50
C GLY A 57 -9.64 7.30 3.96
N PRO A 58 -10.11 6.04 3.79
CA PRO A 58 -9.28 4.90 4.19
C PRO A 58 -8.09 4.75 3.25
N SER A 59 -6.96 4.29 3.79
CA SER A 59 -5.80 3.87 3.00
C SER A 59 -5.30 2.49 3.41
N LEU A 60 -4.76 1.77 2.44
CA LEU A 60 -4.20 0.44 2.59
C LEU A 60 -2.74 0.46 2.14
N LYS A 61 -1.86 -0.18 2.90
CA LYS A 61 -0.43 -0.25 2.58
C LYS A 61 -0.01 -1.68 2.31
N LEU A 62 0.55 -1.93 1.14
CA LEU A 62 1.29 -3.15 0.86
C LEU A 62 2.77 -2.90 1.16
N MET A 63 3.37 -3.75 1.98
CA MET A 63 4.71 -3.55 2.53
C MET A 63 5.57 -4.79 2.33
N ARG A 64 6.89 -4.63 2.21
CA ARG A 64 7.81 -5.76 2.05
C ARG A 64 7.76 -6.72 3.25
N GLU A 65 7.60 -6.17 4.44
CA GLU A 65 7.49 -6.92 5.70
C GLU A 65 6.64 -6.16 6.73
N ALA A 66 6.12 -6.86 7.72
CA ALA A 66 5.38 -6.27 8.83
C ALA A 66 6.35 -5.63 9.83
N SER A 67 6.71 -4.36 9.59
CA SER A 67 7.69 -3.63 10.39
C SER A 67 7.20 -2.21 10.71
N PRO A 68 7.03 -1.86 12.00
CA PRO A 68 6.76 -0.48 12.41
C PRO A 68 7.87 0.49 11.99
N SER A 69 9.13 0.05 11.98
CA SER A 69 10.26 0.87 11.52
C SER A 69 10.13 1.20 10.04
N LEU A 70 9.75 0.22 9.22
CA LEU A 70 9.52 0.41 7.78
C LEU A 70 8.39 1.42 7.52
N LEU A 71 7.31 1.39 8.33
CA LEU A 71 6.26 2.42 8.27
C LEU A 71 6.80 3.81 8.64
N ALA A 72 7.59 3.92 9.70
CA ALA A 72 8.13 5.19 10.16
C ALA A 72 9.06 5.80 9.10
N GLU A 73 9.94 5.00 8.51
CA GLU A 73 10.82 5.41 7.43
C GLU A 73 10.04 5.82 6.17
N TYR A 74 9.04 5.02 5.78
CA TYR A 74 8.12 5.40 4.70
C TYR A 74 7.51 6.77 4.96
N TYR A 75 7.00 7.05 6.16
CA TYR A 75 6.41 8.35 6.47
C TYR A 75 7.43 9.49 6.43
N ALA A 76 8.67 9.25 6.86
CA ALA A 76 9.74 10.24 6.83
C ALA A 76 10.31 10.51 5.42
N GLY A 77 10.19 9.54 4.51
CA GLY A 77 10.75 9.60 3.16
C GLY A 77 9.88 10.31 2.12
N GLU A 78 10.50 10.69 1.00
CA GLU A 78 9.82 11.12 -0.23
C GLU A 78 9.09 9.95 -0.88
N LYS A 79 7.99 10.26 -1.57
CA LYS A 79 7.08 9.27 -2.18
C LYS A 79 6.66 9.77 -3.55
N ASP A 80 6.63 8.87 -4.52
CA ASP A 80 6.09 9.16 -5.84
C ASP A 80 4.61 8.81 -5.84
N CYS A 81 3.76 9.82 -6.03
CA CYS A 81 2.30 9.65 -6.00
C CYS A 81 1.67 9.94 -7.36
N PHE A 82 0.70 9.10 -7.75
CA PHE A 82 -0.02 9.22 -9.01
C PHE A 82 -1.47 8.74 -8.87
N GLU A 83 -2.31 9.12 -9.83
CA GLU A 83 -3.68 8.63 -9.93
C GLU A 83 -3.69 7.22 -10.55
N PRO A 84 -4.50 6.28 -10.02
CA PRO A 84 -4.65 4.96 -10.61
C PRO A 84 -5.30 5.06 -11.99
N GLU A 85 -4.72 4.41 -13.00
CA GLU A 85 -5.37 4.25 -14.30
C GLU A 85 -6.68 3.45 -14.11
N MET A 86 -7.79 3.98 -14.63
CA MET A 86 -9.15 3.44 -14.46
C MET A 86 -9.42 2.21 -15.32
#